data_AF-A0A933F8K8-F1
#
_entry.id   AF-A0A933F8K8-F1
#
_cell.length_a   1.000
_cell.length_b   1.000
_cell.length_c   1.000
_cell.angle_alpha   90.00
_cell.angle_beta   90.00
_cell.angle_gamma   90.00
#
_symmetry.space_group_name_H-M   'P 1'
#
loop_
_entity.id
_entity.type
_entity.pdbx_description
1 polymer ?
#
loop_
_entity_poly.entity_id
_entity_poly.type
_entity_poly.pdbx_seq_one_letter_code
_entity_poly.pdbx_strand_id
1 'polypeptide(L)'
;MPGNSSAFPGLKAGGLQLERVAGGLESPTAIVHAGDGSNLLFIVLQKGRIAVYDGARVLPQPFLDVSSLVSCCGERGLLGLAFHPRYAENGYFYVNYTDRSGATAIARYSRSSGNPNAADPQSAAVLLTVGQPYSNHNGGQLQFGPDGFLYIGMGDGGAAGDPQNR
;
A
#
# COMPACT_ATOMS: atom_id res chain seq x y z
N MET A 1 26.74 -17.78 -11.39
CA MET A 1 25.63 -18.56 -11.99
C MET A 1 24.73 -17.58 -12.73
N PRO A 2 24.70 -17.58 -14.07
CA PRO A 2 23.86 -16.66 -14.83
C PRO A 2 22.38 -17.09 -14.79
N GLY A 3 21.50 -16.08 -14.73
CA GLY A 3 20.13 -16.04 -15.23
C GLY A 3 19.22 -17.25 -15.00
N ASN A 4 18.28 -17.13 -14.07
CA ASN A 4 17.00 -17.83 -14.19
C ASN A 4 15.89 -16.80 -14.41
N SER A 5 15.75 -16.38 -15.67
CA SER A 5 14.53 -15.77 -16.17
C SER A 5 13.47 -16.86 -16.18
N SER A 6 12.69 -16.98 -15.10
CA SER A 6 11.45 -17.75 -15.12
C SER A 6 10.44 -16.97 -15.96
N ALA A 7 10.53 -17.10 -17.28
CA ALA A 7 9.47 -16.74 -18.20
C ALA A 7 8.27 -17.61 -17.84
N PHE A 8 7.14 -16.99 -17.51
CA PHE A 8 5.87 -17.70 -17.30
C PHE A 8 5.50 -18.42 -18.61
N PRO A 9 5.49 -19.76 -18.67
CA PRO A 9 5.13 -20.46 -19.88
C PRO A 9 3.61 -20.31 -20.09
N GLY A 10 3.24 -19.55 -21.11
CA GLY A 10 2.08 -19.83 -21.96
C GLY A 10 0.70 -19.92 -21.32
N LEU A 11 0.15 -18.81 -20.82
CA LEU A 11 -1.29 -18.58 -20.88
C LEU A 11 -1.61 -17.89 -22.21
N LYS A 12 -1.91 -18.65 -23.27
CA LYS A 12 -2.54 -18.09 -24.48
C LYS A 12 -4.05 -17.94 -24.24
N ALA A 13 -4.42 -16.97 -23.40
CA ALA A 13 -5.68 -16.27 -23.56
C ALA A 13 -5.45 -15.21 -24.66
N GLY A 14 -6.34 -15.10 -25.65
CA GLY A 14 -6.15 -14.29 -26.85
C GLY A 14 -5.40 -12.97 -26.62
N GLY A 15 -4.22 -12.83 -27.23
CA GLY A 15 -3.54 -11.55 -27.45
C GLY A 15 -2.87 -10.85 -26.24
N LEU A 16 -2.90 -11.40 -25.03
CA LEU A 16 -2.25 -10.75 -23.87
C LEU A 16 -0.78 -11.16 -23.74
N GLN A 17 0.09 -10.18 -23.51
CA GLN A 17 1.50 -10.38 -23.19
C GLN A 17 1.81 -9.69 -21.85
N LEU A 18 2.62 -10.35 -21.02
CA LEU A 18 3.13 -9.78 -19.79
C LEU A 18 4.47 -9.10 -20.08
N GLU A 19 4.55 -7.82 -19.78
CA GLU A 19 5.79 -7.06 -19.81
C GLU A 19 6.20 -6.67 -18.39
N ARG A 20 7.48 -6.87 -18.06
CA ARG A 20 8.01 -6.46 -16.78
C ARG A 20 8.31 -4.96 -16.81
N VAL A 21 7.46 -4.18 -16.14
CA VAL A 21 7.58 -2.71 -16.07
C VAL A 21 8.50 -2.20 -14.94
N ALA A 22 8.68 -2.97 -13.87
CA ALA A 22 9.48 -2.60 -12.71
C ALA A 22 10.12 -3.81 -12.01
N GLY A 23 11.10 -3.56 -11.14
CA GLY A 23 11.86 -4.59 -10.45
C GLY A 23 12.60 -4.09 -9.23
N GLY A 24 13.15 -5.01 -8.43
CA GLY A 24 13.86 -4.66 -7.19
C GLY A 24 12.95 -4.15 -6.06
N LEU A 25 11.65 -4.42 -6.16
CA LEU A 25 10.64 -4.03 -5.18
C LEU A 25 10.49 -5.15 -4.14
N GLU A 26 10.62 -4.81 -2.86
CA GLU A 26 10.52 -5.79 -1.75
C GLU A 26 9.07 -5.97 -1.32
N SER A 27 8.50 -7.15 -1.57
CA SER A 27 7.16 -7.56 -1.10
C SER A 27 6.07 -6.50 -1.39
N PRO A 28 5.75 -6.21 -2.66
CA PRO A 28 4.68 -5.28 -3.00
C PRO A 28 3.32 -5.82 -2.54
N THR A 29 2.53 -4.98 -1.87
CA THR A 29 1.20 -5.35 -1.31
C THR A 29 0.05 -4.67 -2.03
N ALA A 30 0.28 -3.50 -2.64
CA ALA A 30 -0.70 -2.80 -3.45
C ALA A 30 -0.02 -1.91 -4.50
N ILE A 31 -0.77 -1.56 -5.54
CA ILE A 31 -0.40 -0.55 -6.53
C ILE A 31 -1.62 0.30 -6.85
N VAL A 32 -1.48 1.63 -6.81
CA VAL A 32 -2.58 2.57 -7.05
C VAL A 32 -2.09 3.80 -7.81
N HIS A 33 -3.00 4.52 -8.45
CA HIS A 33 -2.76 5.85 -9.01
C HIS A 33 -3.45 6.92 -8.16
N ALA A 34 -2.96 8.16 -8.19
CA ALA A 34 -3.55 9.25 -7.43
C ALA A 34 -4.77 9.90 -8.11
N GLY A 35 -4.98 9.63 -9.40
CA GLY A 35 -6.12 10.20 -10.14
C GLY A 35 -5.98 11.69 -10.43
N ASP A 36 -4.75 12.21 -10.37
CA ASP A 36 -4.40 13.63 -10.52
C ASP A 36 -3.82 13.96 -11.90
N GLY A 37 -3.88 13.02 -12.85
CA GLY A 37 -3.34 13.18 -14.20
C GLY A 37 -1.82 13.05 -14.32
N SER A 38 -1.10 12.78 -13.22
CA SER A 38 0.37 12.63 -13.22
C SER A 38 0.86 11.35 -13.90
N ASN A 39 -0.03 10.35 -14.08
CA ASN A 39 0.28 8.99 -14.53
C ASN A 39 1.27 8.22 -13.62
N LEU A 40 1.52 8.73 -12.41
CA LEU A 40 2.35 8.03 -11.44
C LEU A 40 1.61 6.82 -10.86
N LEU A 41 2.33 5.72 -10.70
CA LEU A 41 1.90 4.57 -9.93
C LEU A 41 2.64 4.55 -8.59
N PHE A 42 1.89 4.35 -7.52
CA PHE A 42 2.40 4.26 -6.16
C PHE A 42 2.33 2.81 -5.71
N ILE A 43 3.50 2.22 -5.46
CA ILE A 43 3.64 0.81 -5.13
C ILE A 43 3.90 0.71 -3.63
N VAL A 44 2.97 0.09 -2.93
CA VAL A 44 3.04 -0.13 -1.49
C VAL A 44 3.93 -1.33 -1.22
N LEU A 45 4.95 -1.14 -0.38
CA LEU A 45 5.89 -2.18 0.02
C LEU A 45 5.65 -2.55 1.48
N GLN A 46 5.53 -3.85 1.76
CA GLN A 46 5.11 -4.39 3.05
C GLN A 46 5.88 -3.83 4.26
N LYS A 47 7.19 -3.54 4.10
CA LYS A 47 8.05 -3.02 5.16
C LYS A 47 7.85 -1.53 5.48
N GLY A 48 6.81 -0.88 4.96
CA GLY A 48 6.45 0.49 5.32
C GLY A 48 6.96 1.56 4.37
N ARG A 49 7.20 1.22 3.10
CA ARG A 49 7.60 2.20 2.08
C ARG A 49 6.57 2.26 0.96
N ILE A 50 6.38 3.44 0.39
CA ILE A 50 5.61 3.63 -0.84
C ILE A 50 6.59 4.08 -1.92
N ALA A 51 6.85 3.22 -2.90
CA ALA A 51 7.68 3.56 -4.05
C ALA A 51 6.84 4.28 -5.12
N VAL A 52 7.50 5.10 -5.94
CA VAL A 52 6.86 5.80 -7.07
C VAL A 52 7.42 5.24 -8.38
N TYR A 53 6.54 4.88 -9.30
CA TYR A 53 6.88 4.52 -10.67
C TYR A 53 6.36 5.58 -11.63
N ASP A 54 7.24 6.12 -12.47
CA ASP A 54 6.95 7.26 -13.35
C ASP A 54 6.50 6.88 -14.77
N GLY A 55 6.25 5.59 -15.03
CA GLY A 55 5.97 5.06 -16.36
C GLY A 55 7.21 4.53 -17.09
N ALA A 56 8.41 4.81 -16.59
CA ALA A 56 9.67 4.29 -17.14
C ALA A 56 10.52 3.58 -16.07
N ARG A 57 10.55 4.08 -14.84
CA ARG A 57 11.38 3.58 -13.76
C ARG A 57 10.78 3.82 -12.39
N VAL A 58 11.29 3.08 -11.42
CA VAL A 58 11.04 3.37 -9.99
C VAL A 58 11.96 4.52 -9.58
N LEU A 59 11.39 5.55 -8.97
CA LEU A 59 12.14 6.70 -8.47
C LEU A 59 13.06 6.29 -7.29
N PRO A 60 14.25 6.91 -7.13
CA PRO A 60 15.17 6.53 -6.06
C PRO A 60 14.64 6.84 -4.66
N GLN A 61 13.84 7.90 -4.53
CA GLN A 61 13.23 8.32 -3.28
C GLN A 61 11.80 7.76 -3.20
N PRO A 62 11.41 7.17 -2.06
CA PRO A 62 10.02 6.76 -1.86
C PRO A 62 9.13 8.00 -1.70
N PHE A 63 7.85 7.83 -2.03
CA PHE A 63 6.80 8.79 -1.71
C PHE A 63 6.67 8.97 -0.19
N LEU A 64 6.68 7.87 0.56
CA LEU A 64 6.59 7.85 2.02
C LEU A 64 7.41 6.70 2.59
N ASP A 65 8.07 6.93 3.72
CA ASP A 65 8.70 5.89 4.54
C ASP A 65 8.16 5.99 5.99
N VAL A 66 7.38 4.98 6.39
CA VAL A 66 6.84 4.77 7.73
C VAL A 66 7.38 3.48 8.34
N SER A 67 8.50 2.95 7.83
CA SER A 67 9.08 1.68 8.29
C SER A 67 9.40 1.65 9.78
N SER A 68 9.65 2.80 10.40
CA SER A 68 9.84 2.92 11.85
C SER A 68 8.56 2.65 12.66
N LEU A 69 7.38 2.88 12.08
CA LEU A 69 6.07 2.70 12.71
C LEU A 69 5.49 1.30 12.48
N VAL A 70 5.94 0.63 11.42
CA VAL A 70 5.33 -0.62 10.93
C VAL A 70 5.94 -1.85 11.58
N SER A 71 5.09 -2.70 12.17
CA SER A 71 5.43 -4.11 12.44
C SER A 71 5.12 -4.93 11.20
N CYS A 72 6.11 -5.67 10.69
CA CYS A 72 5.96 -6.36 9.43
C CYS A 72 5.78 -7.86 9.57
N CYS A 73 5.47 -8.39 8.39
CA CYS A 73 5.75 -9.72 7.91
C CYS A 73 4.66 -10.73 8.30
N GLY A 74 4.50 -11.77 7.48
CA GLY A 74 3.23 -12.49 7.39
C GLY A 74 2.20 -11.64 6.65
N GLU A 75 1.01 -11.47 7.23
CA GLU A 75 -0.02 -10.57 6.70
C GLU A 75 0.07 -9.14 7.25
N ARG A 76 1.00 -8.88 8.17
CA ARG A 76 1.25 -7.55 8.72
C ARG A 76 2.16 -6.73 7.80
N GLY A 77 2.05 -5.42 7.91
CA GLY A 77 2.92 -4.48 7.22
C GLY A 77 2.18 -3.22 6.85
N LEU A 78 2.67 -2.51 5.84
CA LEU A 78 1.90 -1.51 5.11
C LEU A 78 1.12 -2.23 4.00
N LEU A 79 -0.22 -2.17 4.09
CA LEU A 79 -1.11 -3.04 3.33
C LEU A 79 -2.04 -2.28 2.39
N GLY A 80 -2.38 -1.03 2.72
CA GLY A 80 -3.33 -0.23 1.94
C GLY A 80 -2.85 1.18 1.70
N LEU A 81 -3.22 1.72 0.54
CA LEU A 81 -3.06 3.11 0.15
C LEU A 81 -4.29 3.55 -0.64
N ALA A 82 -4.89 4.67 -0.26
CA ALA A 82 -5.94 5.33 -1.04
C ALA A 82 -5.69 6.84 -1.08
N PHE A 83 -5.70 7.42 -2.27
CA PHE A 83 -5.68 8.87 -2.45
C PHE A 83 -7.09 9.43 -2.29
N HIS A 84 -7.22 10.62 -1.68
CA HIS A 84 -8.51 11.31 -1.62
C HIS A 84 -9.00 11.61 -3.04
N PRO A 85 -10.31 11.56 -3.35
CA PRO A 85 -10.84 11.89 -4.68
C PRO A 85 -10.52 13.31 -5.19
N ARG A 86 -10.03 14.18 -4.30
CA ARG A 86 -9.60 15.57 -4.57
C ARG A 86 -8.11 15.76 -4.28
N TYR A 87 -7.31 14.70 -4.43
CA TYR A 87 -5.87 14.73 -4.10
C TYR A 87 -5.12 15.84 -4.84
N ALA A 88 -5.49 16.14 -6.09
CA ALA A 88 -4.90 17.26 -6.84
C ALA A 88 -5.05 18.60 -6.11
N GLU A 89 -6.18 18.82 -5.42
CA GLU A 89 -6.50 20.04 -4.67
C GLU A 89 -5.95 20.02 -3.25
N ASN A 90 -6.16 18.91 -2.51
CA ASN A 90 -5.94 18.87 -1.06
C ASN A 90 -4.69 18.07 -0.63
N GLY A 91 -4.11 17.29 -1.54
CA GLY A 91 -2.92 16.48 -1.27
C GLY A 91 -3.12 15.36 -0.25
N TYR A 92 -4.35 15.01 0.15
CA TYR A 92 -4.59 13.99 1.18
C TYR A 92 -4.62 12.58 0.65
N PHE A 93 -4.02 11.67 1.40
CA PHE A 93 -4.07 10.23 1.17
C PHE A 93 -4.08 9.48 2.49
N TYR A 94 -4.41 8.20 2.43
CA TYR A 94 -4.68 7.35 3.59
C TYR A 94 -3.92 6.06 3.46
N VAL A 95 -3.34 5.61 4.57
CA VAL A 95 -2.60 4.35 4.64
C VAL A 95 -3.22 3.43 5.69
N ASN A 96 -3.14 2.13 5.42
CA ASN A 96 -3.47 1.07 6.37
C ASN A 96 -2.18 0.31 6.66
N TYR A 97 -1.75 0.31 7.92
CA TYR A 97 -0.58 -0.46 8.35
C TYR A 97 -0.78 -1.14 9.69
N THR A 98 -0.02 -2.21 9.93
CA THR A 98 0.13 -2.78 11.27
C THR A 98 1.20 -2.05 12.06
N ASP A 99 0.84 -1.45 13.19
CA ASP A 99 1.76 -0.69 14.03
C ASP A 99 2.68 -1.59 14.89
N ARG A 100 3.58 -0.98 15.67
CA ARG A 100 4.52 -1.70 16.54
C ARG A 100 3.86 -2.50 17.67
N SER A 101 2.63 -2.18 18.04
CA SER A 101 1.85 -2.97 19.00
C SER A 101 1.17 -4.18 18.36
N GLY A 102 1.12 -4.23 17.02
CA GLY A 102 0.41 -5.26 16.26
C GLY A 102 -1.00 -4.85 15.86
N ALA A 103 -1.48 -3.65 16.22
CA ALA A 103 -2.79 -3.16 15.84
C ALA A 103 -2.82 -2.64 14.40
N THR A 104 -3.97 -2.70 13.74
CA THR A 104 -4.21 -1.99 12.48
C THR A 104 -4.40 -0.51 12.77
N ALA A 105 -3.65 0.35 12.06
CA ALA A 105 -3.80 1.79 12.09
C ALA A 105 -4.19 2.32 10.70
N ILE A 106 -5.24 3.16 10.68
CA ILE A 106 -5.61 3.96 9.51
C ILE A 106 -5.16 5.39 9.77
N ALA A 107 -4.26 5.89 8.94
CA ALA A 107 -3.71 7.23 9.08
C ALA A 107 -3.85 8.03 7.78
N ARG A 108 -4.25 9.30 7.92
CA ARG A 108 -4.19 10.30 6.84
C ARG A 108 -2.82 10.97 6.86
N TYR A 109 -2.28 11.23 5.67
CA TYR A 109 -1.10 12.06 5.44
C TYR A 109 -1.40 13.08 4.35
N SER A 110 -0.54 14.08 4.21
CA SER A 110 -0.56 15.06 3.11
C SER A 110 0.70 14.99 2.25
N ARG A 111 0.54 15.30 0.97
CA ARG A 111 1.61 15.58 0.02
C ARG A 111 2.52 16.69 0.57
N SER A 112 3.82 16.58 0.32
CA SER A 112 4.79 17.64 0.63
C SER A 112 4.49 18.88 -0.22
N SER A 113 4.60 20.07 0.38
CA SER A 113 4.42 21.35 -0.32
C SER A 113 5.54 21.66 -1.31
N GLY A 114 6.76 21.12 -1.06
CA GLY A 114 7.95 21.37 -1.87
C GLY A 114 8.26 20.29 -2.92
N ASN A 115 7.58 19.13 -2.86
CA ASN A 115 7.80 18.04 -3.79
C ASN A 115 6.50 17.24 -4.03
N PRO A 116 5.90 17.32 -5.23
CA PRO A 116 4.65 16.62 -5.51
C PRO A 116 4.78 15.08 -5.50
N ASN A 117 6.01 14.56 -5.64
CA ASN A 117 6.32 13.14 -5.63
C ASN A 117 6.73 12.63 -4.24
N ALA A 118 6.52 13.43 -3.18
CA ALA A 118 6.78 13.05 -1.80
C ALA A 118 5.62 13.42 -0.88
N ALA A 119 5.44 12.64 0.18
CA ALA A 119 4.59 12.95 1.31
C ALA A 119 5.37 13.73 2.38
N ASP A 120 4.64 14.45 3.23
CA ASP A 120 5.17 14.94 4.49
C ASP A 120 4.99 13.86 5.58
N PRO A 121 6.06 13.19 6.06
CA PRO A 121 5.94 12.18 7.10
C PRO A 121 5.47 12.73 8.46
N GLN A 122 5.57 14.04 8.69
CA GLN A 122 5.12 14.70 9.92
C GLN A 122 3.62 15.06 9.89
N SER A 123 2.96 14.94 8.74
CA SER A 123 1.54 15.27 8.57
C SER A 123 0.55 14.22 9.09
N ALA A 124 1.07 13.15 9.71
CA ALA A 124 0.29 11.99 10.12
C ALA A 124 -0.87 12.38 11.04
N ALA A 125 -2.07 11.96 10.68
CA ALA A 125 -3.25 11.99 11.53
C ALA A 125 -3.85 10.58 11.59
N VAL A 126 -3.67 9.89 12.72
CA VAL A 126 -4.29 8.58 12.95
C VAL A 126 -5.78 8.77 13.17
N LEU A 127 -6.59 8.09 12.36
CA LEU A 127 -8.05 8.21 12.35
C LEU A 127 -8.74 7.06 13.08
N LEU A 128 -8.16 5.87 12.98
CA LEU A 128 -8.70 4.64 13.54
C LEU A 128 -7.56 3.71 13.92
N THR A 129 -7.66 3.10 15.10
CA THR A 129 -6.81 2.00 15.53
C THR A 129 -7.69 0.83 15.91
N VAL A 130 -7.41 -0.36 15.38
CA VAL A 130 -8.15 -1.60 15.68
C VAL A 130 -7.17 -2.66 16.15
N GLY A 131 -7.44 -3.20 17.34
CA GLY A 131 -6.65 -4.31 17.87
C GLY A 131 -6.79 -5.56 17.01
N GLN A 132 -5.67 -6.19 16.69
CA GLN A 132 -5.59 -7.45 15.95
C GLN A 132 -5.04 -8.51 16.91
N PRO A 133 -5.84 -9.50 17.35
CA PRO A 133 -5.39 -10.48 18.34
C PRO A 133 -4.30 -11.41 17.78
N TYR A 134 -4.27 -11.61 16.46
CA TYR A 134 -3.25 -12.40 15.78
C TYR A 134 -2.68 -11.67 14.54
N SER A 135 -1.58 -12.20 14.03
CA SER A 135 -0.82 -11.62 12.91
C SER A 135 -1.35 -12.00 11.52
N ASN A 136 -2.56 -12.53 11.46
CA ASN A 136 -3.15 -13.18 10.30
C ASN A 136 -4.61 -12.72 10.19
N HIS A 137 -5.15 -12.81 8.99
CA HIS A 137 -6.41 -12.23 8.54
C HIS A 137 -6.53 -10.74 8.91
N ASN A 138 -5.52 -9.94 8.55
CA ASN A 138 -5.51 -8.52 8.91
C ASN A 138 -6.32 -7.63 7.94
N GLY A 139 -6.64 -8.14 6.74
CA GLY A 139 -7.24 -7.33 5.67
C GLY A 139 -6.22 -6.34 5.12
N GLY A 140 -6.62 -5.10 4.83
CA GLY A 140 -5.68 -4.06 4.43
C GLY A 140 -6.18 -3.07 3.38
N GLN A 141 -7.17 -3.46 2.57
CA GLN A 141 -7.61 -2.65 1.45
C GLN A 141 -8.21 -1.33 1.93
N LEU A 142 -7.84 -0.25 1.23
CA LEU A 142 -8.45 1.07 1.34
C LEU A 142 -8.97 1.48 -0.02
N GLN A 143 -10.18 2.02 -0.08
CA GLN A 143 -10.72 2.55 -1.32
C GLN A 143 -11.78 3.62 -1.05
N PHE A 144 -11.74 4.71 -1.80
CA PHE A 144 -12.86 5.64 -1.84
C PHE A 144 -13.95 5.12 -2.76
N GLY A 145 -15.19 5.11 -2.27
CA GLY A 145 -16.37 4.86 -3.08
C GLY A 145 -16.79 6.08 -3.91
N PRO A 146 -17.68 5.89 -4.89
CA PRO A 146 -18.22 6.99 -5.69
C PRO A 146 -19.09 7.98 -4.87
N ASP A 147 -19.50 7.57 -3.68
CA ASP A 147 -20.22 8.37 -2.68
C ASP A 147 -19.30 9.25 -1.81
N GLY A 148 -17.98 9.12 -1.98
CA GLY A 148 -16.98 9.92 -1.27
C GLY A 148 -16.58 9.37 0.09
N PHE A 149 -17.06 8.20 0.50
CA PHE A 149 -16.63 7.55 1.74
C PHE A 149 -15.37 6.71 1.54
N LEU A 150 -14.53 6.64 2.58
CA LEU A 150 -13.39 5.73 2.65
C LEU A 150 -13.86 4.38 3.19
N TYR A 151 -13.77 3.34 2.36
CA TYR A 151 -14.03 1.95 2.73
C TYR A 151 -12.73 1.30 3.19
N ILE A 152 -12.80 0.62 4.35
CA ILE A 152 -11.68 -0.05 4.99
C ILE A 152 -11.98 -1.55 5.02
N GLY A 153 -11.28 -2.32 4.20
CA GLY A 153 -11.34 -3.78 4.22
C GLY A 153 -10.57 -4.32 5.41
N MET A 154 -11.29 -4.83 6.40
CA MET A 154 -10.74 -5.32 7.66
C MET A 154 -10.98 -6.82 7.79
N GLY A 155 -9.94 -7.57 8.15
CA GLY A 155 -10.11 -8.97 8.53
C GLY A 155 -10.42 -9.12 10.02
N ASP A 156 -10.76 -10.35 10.42
CA ASP A 156 -11.14 -10.71 11.79
C ASP A 156 -9.94 -10.75 12.76
N GLY A 157 -8.72 -10.68 12.23
CA GLY A 157 -7.48 -10.81 12.99
C GLY A 157 -7.24 -12.21 13.53
N GLY A 158 -7.85 -13.23 12.93
CA GLY A 158 -7.85 -14.62 13.37
C GLY A 158 -6.59 -15.42 13.00
N ALA A 159 -6.33 -16.49 13.75
CA ALA A 159 -5.32 -17.49 13.41
C ALA A 159 -5.98 -18.78 12.87
N ALA A 160 -5.17 -19.72 12.39
CA ALA A 160 -5.65 -21.01 11.93
C ALA A 160 -6.50 -21.72 13.00
N GLY A 161 -7.63 -22.29 12.58
CA GLY A 161 -8.56 -23.02 13.45
C GLY A 161 -9.47 -22.15 14.31
N ASP A 162 -9.53 -20.84 14.04
CA ASP A 162 -10.35 -19.86 14.75
C ASP A 162 -10.30 -20.03 16.28
N PRO A 163 -9.16 -19.69 16.90
CA PRO A 163 -8.93 -19.94 18.33
C PRO A 163 -9.88 -19.18 19.26
N GLN A 164 -10.75 -18.31 18.73
CA GLN A 164 -11.73 -17.56 19.50
C GLN A 164 -13.19 -17.94 19.20
N ASN A 165 -13.45 -18.93 18.33
CA ASN A 165 -14.79 -19.37 17.92
C ASN A 165 -15.71 -18.18 17.55
N ARG A 166 -15.26 -17.31 16.63
CA ARG A 166 -16.01 -16.14 16.16
C ARG A 166 -16.65 -16.35 14.80
#